data_AF-A0ABD3PF39-F1
#
_entry.id   AF-A0ABD3PF39-F1
#
_cell.length_a   1.000
_cell.length_b   1.000
_cell.length_c   1.000
_cell.angle_alpha   90.00
_cell.angle_beta   90.00
_cell.angle_gamma   90.00
#
_symmetry.space_group_name_H-M   'P 1'
#
loop_
_entity.id
_entity.type
_entity.pdbx_description
1 polymer ?
#
loop_
_entity_poly.entity_id
_entity_poly.type
_entity_poly.pdbx_seq_one_letter_code
_entity_poly.pdbx_strand_id
1 'polypeptide(L)'
;MRPHFSGCGRPLCETLDELHLGALRVQDLSLIQVLVGPDKNDGVGPRYLSLNNRRLWVWKRLWEEGLLESGVVPVRVREAKNRGEREQ
;
A
#
# COMPACT_ATOMS: atom_id res chain seq x y z
N MET A 1 12.43 5.00 9.23
CA MET A 1 11.79 4.80 7.91
C MET A 1 12.62 5.55 6.86
N ARG A 2 12.85 5.03 5.65
CA ARG A 2 13.60 5.78 4.62
C ARG A 2 12.67 6.85 4.00
N PRO A 3 13.10 8.12 3.84
CA PRO A 3 12.23 9.23 3.44
C PRO A 3 11.89 9.30 1.94
N HIS A 4 12.21 8.26 1.16
CA HIS A 4 12.07 8.25 -0.31
C HIS A 4 11.33 6.99 -0.79
N PHE A 5 10.76 6.97 -1.99
CA PHE A 5 10.24 5.75 -2.62
C PHE A 5 11.36 4.88 -3.23
N SER A 6 11.31 3.55 -3.04
CA SER A 6 12.39 2.64 -3.46
C SER A 6 12.59 2.57 -4.98
N GLY A 7 11.55 2.91 -5.77
CA GLY A 7 11.55 2.74 -7.22
C GLY A 7 11.80 4.01 -8.03
N CYS A 8 11.56 5.20 -7.47
CA CYS A 8 11.71 6.46 -8.20
C CYS A 8 12.59 7.49 -7.48
N GLY A 9 13.11 7.20 -6.29
CA GLY A 9 13.95 8.12 -5.53
C GLY A 9 13.23 9.37 -5.00
N ARG A 10 11.99 9.63 -5.44
CA ARG A 10 11.19 10.79 -4.99
C ARG A 10 11.01 10.78 -3.46
N PRO A 11 11.16 11.93 -2.79
CA PRO A 11 10.82 12.08 -1.38
C PRO A 11 9.35 11.75 -1.15
N LEU A 12 9.06 11.05 -0.05
CA LEU A 12 7.67 10.81 0.38
C LEU A 12 6.94 12.12 0.67
N CYS A 13 7.68 13.11 1.18
CA CYS A 13 7.20 14.44 1.54
C CYS A 13 6.64 15.16 0.31
N GLU A 14 7.41 15.22 -0.78
CA GLU A 14 6.96 15.88 -2.03
C GLU A 14 5.68 15.26 -2.58
N THR A 15 5.52 13.94 -2.46
CA THR A 15 4.29 13.27 -2.90
C THR A 15 3.10 13.68 -2.02
N LEU A 16 3.29 13.82 -0.71
CA LEU A 16 2.25 14.35 0.17
C LEU A 16 1.94 15.80 -0.15
N ASP A 17 2.94 16.63 -0.44
CA ASP A 17 2.75 18.04 -0.79
C ASP A 17 1.97 18.18 -2.11
N GLU A 18 2.29 17.37 -3.13
CA GLU A 18 1.54 17.33 -4.40
C GLU A 18 0.09 16.89 -4.21
N LEU A 19 -0.16 15.95 -3.29
CA LEU A 19 -1.50 15.52 -2.92
C LEU A 19 -2.27 16.62 -2.20
N HIS A 20 -1.63 17.39 -1.31
CA HIS A 20 -2.22 18.54 -0.64
C HIS A 20 -2.54 19.68 -1.60
N LEU A 21 -1.64 19.95 -2.54
CA LEU A 21 -1.80 21.01 -3.54
C LEU A 21 -2.81 20.64 -4.65
N GLY A 22 -3.31 19.40 -4.66
CA GLY A 22 -4.20 18.89 -5.70
C GLY A 22 -3.52 18.69 -7.05
N ALA A 23 -2.20 18.83 -7.11
CA ALA A 23 -1.38 18.56 -8.30
C ALA A 23 -1.34 17.07 -8.63
N LEU A 24 -1.49 16.21 -7.62
CA LEU A 24 -1.61 14.77 -7.73
C LEU A 24 -2.92 14.33 -7.06
N ARG A 25 -3.76 13.54 -7.74
CA ARG A 25 -4.94 12.97 -7.09
C ARG A 25 -4.59 11.62 -6.49
N VAL A 26 -5.27 11.27 -5.41
CA VAL A 26 -5.11 9.99 -4.73
C VAL A 26 -5.31 8.81 -5.70
N GLN A 27 -6.20 8.95 -6.68
CA GLN A 27 -6.48 7.95 -7.72
C GLN A 27 -5.32 7.75 -8.70
N ASP A 28 -4.46 8.75 -8.85
CA ASP A 28 -3.27 8.70 -9.70
C ASP A 28 -2.12 7.95 -8.99
N LEU A 29 -2.26 7.65 -7.69
CA LEU A 29 -1.31 6.81 -6.96
C LEU A 29 -1.43 5.36 -7.41
N SER A 30 -0.31 4.78 -7.82
CA SER A 30 -0.20 3.35 -8.09
C SER A 30 -0.67 2.51 -6.89
N LEU A 31 -1.45 1.46 -7.18
CA LEU A 31 -2.06 0.58 -6.17
C LEU A 31 -1.02 -0.06 -5.23
N ILE A 32 -1.46 -0.32 -4.00
CA ILE A 32 -0.70 -1.13 -3.04
C ILE A 32 -0.85 -2.59 -3.45
N GLN A 33 0.26 -3.29 -3.63
CA GLN A 33 0.23 -4.74 -3.82
C GLN A 33 0.16 -5.44 -2.46
N VAL A 34 -0.80 -6.34 -2.31
CA VAL A 34 -1.05 -7.09 -1.08
C VAL A 34 -0.95 -8.57 -1.38
N LEU A 35 -0.24 -9.31 -0.54
CA LEU A 35 -0.25 -10.76 -0.53
C LEU A 35 -1.39 -11.24 0.37
N VAL A 36 -2.20 -12.14 -0.14
CA VAL A 36 -3.19 -12.88 0.65
C VAL A 36 -2.63 -14.27 0.97
N GLY A 37 -2.59 -14.59 2.26
CA GLY A 37 -2.24 -15.93 2.75
C GLY A 37 -3.43 -16.88 2.68
N PRO A 38 -3.20 -18.20 2.78
CA PRO A 38 -4.28 -19.17 2.78
C PRO A 38 -5.22 -18.92 3.96
N ASP A 39 -6.53 -19.05 3.70
CA ASP A 39 -7.52 -19.08 4.77
C ASP A 39 -7.36 -20.40 5.54
N LYS A 40 -7.15 -20.30 6.85
CA LYS A 40 -6.95 -21.45 7.72
C LYS A 40 -8.27 -21.97 8.31
N ASN A 41 -9.41 -21.37 7.96
CA ASN A 41 -10.72 -21.65 8.56
C ASN A 41 -10.68 -21.58 10.11
N ASP A 42 -9.83 -20.72 10.65
CA ASP A 42 -9.65 -20.51 12.11
C ASP A 42 -10.60 -19.45 12.66
N GLY A 43 -11.55 -18.97 11.85
CA GLY A 43 -12.49 -17.89 12.19
C GLY A 43 -11.87 -16.49 12.16
N VAL A 44 -10.56 -16.35 11.86
CA VAL A 44 -9.86 -15.06 11.77
C VAL A 44 -9.80 -14.56 10.32
N GLY A 45 -10.03 -15.45 9.35
CA GLY A 45 -10.00 -15.15 7.93
C GLY A 45 -8.58 -15.05 7.36
N PRO A 46 -8.44 -14.73 6.07
CA PRO A 46 -7.15 -14.69 5.40
C PRO A 46 -6.28 -13.54 5.92
N ARG A 47 -4.98 -13.81 6.08
CA ARG A 47 -4.00 -12.77 6.45
C ARG A 47 -3.55 -11.99 5.23
N TYR A 48 -3.49 -10.67 5.36
CA TYR A 48 -3.02 -9.76 4.31
C TYR A 48 -1.66 -9.15 4.68
N LEU A 49 -0.74 -9.11 3.72
CA LEU A 49 0.58 -8.51 3.88
C LEU A 49 0.87 -7.53 2.73
N SER A 50 1.13 -6.26 3.06
CA SER A 50 1.49 -5.27 2.06
C SER A 50 2.94 -5.44 1.58
N LEU A 51 3.14 -5.38 0.28
CA LEU A 51 4.47 -5.32 -0.35
C LEU A 51 4.93 -3.89 -0.62
N ASN A 52 4.06 -2.90 -0.42
CA ASN A 52 4.35 -1.48 -0.67
C ASN A 52 4.17 -0.65 0.60
N ASN A 53 4.87 -1.02 1.67
CA ASN A 53 4.76 -0.38 2.99
C ASN A 53 4.96 1.16 2.97
N ARG A 54 5.76 1.69 2.04
CA ARG A 54 5.92 3.14 1.87
C ARG A 54 4.66 3.81 1.32
N ARG A 55 3.99 3.19 0.34
CA ARG A 55 2.69 3.67 -0.16
C ARG A 55 1.62 3.55 0.89
N LEU A 56 1.57 2.42 1.59
CA LEU A 56 0.65 2.23 2.71
C LEU A 56 0.80 3.34 3.76
N TRP A 57 2.03 3.80 4.03
CA TRP A 57 2.25 4.92 4.93
C TRP A 57 1.68 6.24 4.42
N VAL A 58 1.83 6.55 3.12
CA VAL A 58 1.20 7.74 2.51
C VAL A 58 -0.31 7.69 2.66
N TRP A 59 -0.93 6.56 2.34
CA TRP A 59 -2.36 6.36 2.53
C TRP A 59 -2.80 6.53 4.00
N LYS A 60 -2.01 6.04 4.96
CA LYS A 60 -2.28 6.26 6.39
C LYS A 60 -2.19 7.73 6.77
N ARG A 61 -1.22 8.48 6.24
CA ARG A 61 -1.08 9.92 6.49
C ARG A 61 -2.27 10.70 5.96
N LEU A 62 -2.66 10.45 4.71
CA LEU A 62 -3.84 11.07 4.10
C LEU A 62 -5.12 10.79 4.90
N TRP A 63 -5.26 9.57 5.44
CA TRP A 63 -6.39 9.25 6.32
C TRP A 63 -6.35 10.03 7.64
N GLU A 64 -5.19 10.05 8.30
CA GLU A 64 -4.99 10.81 9.55
C GLU A 64 -5.24 12.31 9.36
N GLU A 65 -4.94 12.85 8.18
CA GLU A 65 -5.13 14.26 7.82
C GLU A 65 -6.54 14.58 7.30
N GLY A 66 -7.43 13.57 7.21
CA GLY A 66 -8.81 13.76 6.75
C GLY A 66 -8.95 14.00 5.25
N LEU A 67 -7.90 13.73 4.47
CA LEU A 67 -7.87 13.90 3.00
C LEU A 67 -8.46 12.69 2.26
N LEU A 68 -8.81 11.62 2.99
CA LEU A 68 -9.53 10.47 2.43
C LEU A 68 -10.98 10.49 2.92
N GLU A 69 -11.92 10.49 1.98
CA GLU A 69 -13.36 10.40 2.25
C GLU A 69 -13.73 9.11 2.98
N SER A 70 -12.95 8.03 2.80
CA SER A 70 -13.11 6.76 3.50
C SER A 70 -11.76 6.15 3.84
N GLY A 71 -11.69 5.37 4.92
CA GLY A 71 -10.50 4.58 5.29
C GLY A 71 -10.25 3.37 4.37
N VAL A 72 -10.85 3.36 3.18
CA VAL A 72 -10.75 2.27 2.20
C VAL A 72 -9.76 2.69 1.12
N VAL A 73 -8.84 1.79 0.80
CA VAL A 73 -7.81 2.02 -0.23
C VAL A 73 -7.85 0.92 -1.27
N PRO A 74 -7.76 1.24 -2.56
CA PRO A 74 -7.72 0.23 -3.61
C PRO A 74 -6.38 -0.51 -3.57
N VAL A 75 -6.43 -1.83 -3.65
CA VAL A 75 -5.23 -2.69 -3.60
C VAL A 75 -5.25 -3.70 -4.75
N ARG A 76 -4.06 -4.13 -5.16
CA ARG A 76 -3.87 -5.28 -6.04
C ARG A 76 -3.53 -6.50 -5.19
N VAL A 77 -4.48 -7.41 -5.05
CA VAL A 77 -4.29 -8.66 -4.31
C VAL A 77 -3.56 -9.68 -5.19
N ARG A 78 -2.60 -10.39 -4.60
CA ARG A 78 -1.96 -11.58 -5.19
C ARG A 78 -1.90 -12.67 -4.13
N GLU A 79 -2.05 -13.91 -4.53
CA GLU A 79 -1.82 -15.04 -3.65
C GLU A 79 -0.34 -15.09 -3.24
N ALA A 80 -0.08 -15.32 -1.95
CA ALA A 80 1.26 -15.63 -1.49
C ALA A 80 1.69 -16.93 -2.16
N LYS A 81 2.81 -16.89 -2.91
CA LYS A 81 3.40 -18.10 -3.46
C LYS A 81 3.56 -19.14 -2.36
N ASN A 82 3.10 -20.36 -2.62
CA ASN A 82 3.35 -21.49 -1.74
C ASN A 82 4.87 -21.62 -1.54
N ARG A 83 5.27 -22.05 -0.34
CA ARG A 83 6.69 -22.17 0.06
C ARG A 83 7.54 -23.00 -0.94
N GLY A 84 6.90 -23.83 -1.78
CA GLY A 84 7.53 -24.63 -2.84
C GLY A 84 7.87 -23.92 -4.15
N GLU A 85 7.60 -22.61 -4.32
CA GLU A 85 8.01 -21.83 -5.51
C GLU A 85 9.12 -20.81 -5.21
N ARG A 86 9.97 -21.09 -4.22
CA ARG A 86 11.28 -20.46 -4.10
C ARG A 86 12.26 -21.50 -4.65
N GLU A 87 13.01 -21.13 -5.69
CA GLU A 87 13.96 -21.98 -6.45
C GLU A 87 13.38 -22.64 -7.70
N GLN A 88 13.19 -21.84 -8.75
CA GLN A 88 13.62 -22.18 -10.11
C GLN A 88 14.31 -20.97 -10.73
#